data_AF-A0A4Y1ZSV5-F1
#
_entry.id   AF-A0A4Y1ZSV5-F1
#
_cell.length_a   1.000
_cell.length_b   1.000
_cell.length_c   1.000
_cell.angle_alpha   90.00
_cell.angle_beta   90.00
_cell.angle_gamma   90.00
#
_symmetry.space_group_name_H-M   'P 1'
#
loop_
_entity.id
_entity.type
_entity.pdbx_description
1 polymer ?
#
loop_
_entity_poly.entity_id
_entity_poly.type
_entity_poly.pdbx_seq_one_letter_code
_entity_poly.pdbx_strand_id
1 'polypeptide(L)'
;MIREAEQNDAGYYLCQATNGIGSGLSKVVDLTVHVAAYFKGKFIAQTLKKGESANLYCEAFGEIPITILWSKDRQPFDPATDPR
;
A
#
# COMPACT_ATOMS: atom_id res chain seq x y z
N MET A 1 -21.50 7.32 -7.45
CA MET A 1 -21.35 5.87 -7.17
C MET A 1 -19.88 5.56 -7.30
N ILE A 2 -19.27 5.06 -6.22
CA ILE A 2 -17.87 4.62 -6.23
C ILE A 2 -17.84 3.30 -7.00
N ARG A 3 -16.97 3.19 -8.01
CA ARG A 3 -16.82 1.97 -8.85
C ARG A 3 -15.43 1.38 -8.69
N GLU A 4 -14.43 2.24 -8.63
CA GLU A 4 -13.05 1.93 -8.26
C GLU A 4 -12.76 2.79 -7.04
N ALA A 5 -12.57 2.15 -5.88
CA ALA A 5 -12.37 2.86 -4.63
C ALA A 5 -10.91 3.35 -4.53
N GLU A 6 -10.74 4.64 -4.29
CA GLU A 6 -9.47 5.27 -3.99
C GLU A 6 -9.38 5.64 -2.51
N GLN A 7 -8.17 5.92 -2.03
CA GLN A 7 -7.96 6.26 -0.62
C GLN A 7 -8.75 7.50 -0.17
N ASN A 8 -9.02 8.43 -1.10
CA ASN A 8 -9.80 9.63 -0.85
C ASN A 8 -11.31 9.39 -0.75
N ASP A 9 -11.80 8.20 -1.13
CA ASP A 9 -13.19 7.82 -0.95
C ASP A 9 -13.49 7.39 0.49
N ALA A 10 -12.47 7.15 1.32
CA ALA A 10 -12.65 6.73 2.70
C ALA A 10 -13.35 7.81 3.54
N GLY A 11 -14.21 7.39 4.47
CA GLY A 11 -14.90 8.28 5.40
C GLY A 11 -16.37 7.92 5.64
N TYR A 12 -17.10 8.85 6.23
CA TYR A 12 -18.50 8.63 6.62
C TYR A 12 -19.49 8.98 5.51
N TYR A 13 -20.38 8.05 5.23
CA TYR A 13 -21.48 8.20 4.28
C TYR A 13 -22.82 8.10 5.00
N LEU A 14 -23.78 8.95 4.61
CA LEU A 14 -25.14 8.91 5.13
C LEU A 14 -26.07 8.24 4.12
N CYS A 15 -26.65 7.09 4.49
CA CYS A 15 -27.75 6.49 3.76
C CYS A 15 -29.07 7.02 4.31
N GLN A 16 -29.95 7.54 3.45
CA GLN A 16 -31.27 8.04 3.82
C GLN A 16 -32.34 7.36 2.97
N ALA A 17 -33.44 6.94 3.61
CA ALA A 17 -34.61 6.37 2.97
C ALA A 17 -35.86 7.11 3.44
N THR A 18 -36.69 7.54 2.49
CA THR A 18 -37.97 8.20 2.76
C THR A 18 -39.04 7.68 1.81
N ASN A 19 -40.25 7.50 2.33
CA ASN A 19 -41.45 7.18 1.56
C ASN A 19 -42.46 8.34 1.58
N GLY A 20 -42.04 9.52 2.04
CA GLY A 20 -42.89 10.71 2.14
C GLY A 20 -43.81 10.76 3.36
N ILE A 21 -43.75 9.76 4.27
CA ILE A 21 -44.55 9.72 5.50
C ILE A 21 -43.63 9.62 6.72
N GLY A 22 -43.75 10.59 7.64
CA GLY A 22 -42.90 10.67 8.84
C GLY A 22 -41.48 11.16 8.54
N SER A 23 -40.56 10.95 9.49
CA SER A 23 -39.20 11.51 9.46
C SER A 23 -38.21 10.76 8.54
N GLY A 24 -38.62 9.66 7.91
CA GLY A 24 -37.71 8.77 7.17
C GLY A 24 -36.72 8.02 8.08
N LEU A 25 -35.87 7.20 7.46
CA LEU A 25 -34.82 6.42 8.12
C LEU A 25 -33.45 6.89 7.63
N SER A 26 -32.46 6.89 8.51
CA SER A 26 -31.08 7.19 8.13
C SER A 26 -30.08 6.32 8.87
N LYS A 27 -28.95 6.02 8.22
CA LYS A 27 -27.83 5.30 8.81
C LYS A 27 -26.50 5.87 8.32
N VAL A 28 -25.58 6.11 9.26
CA VAL A 28 -24.19 6.44 8.94
C VAL A 28 -23.42 5.14 8.69
N VAL A 29 -22.62 5.13 7.63
CA VAL A 29 -21.74 4.05 7.23
C VAL A 29 -20.32 4.59 7.22
N ASP A 30 -19.39 3.87 7.83
CA ASP A 30 -17.97 4.15 7.76
C ASP A 30 -17.35 3.33 6.62
N LEU A 31 -16.75 4.00 5.65
CA LEU A 31 -16.06 3.37 4.52
C LEU A 31 -14.55 3.43 4.75
N THR A 32 -13.95 2.27 5.01
CA THR A 32 -12.50 2.10 5.06
C THR A 32 -11.99 1.56 3.73
N VAL A 33 -10.96 2.19 3.17
CA VAL A 33 -10.29 1.75 1.93
C VAL A 33 -8.89 1.25 2.29
N HIS A 34 -8.66 -0.04 2.07
CA HIS A 34 -7.37 -0.70 2.30
C HIS A 34 -6.52 -0.67 1.03
N VAL A 35 -5.22 -0.43 1.18
CA VAL A 35 -4.29 -0.31 0.05
C VAL A 35 -3.18 -1.35 0.19
N ALA A 36 -3.14 -2.31 -0.74
CA ALA A 36 -2.11 -3.34 -0.77
C ALA A 36 -0.72 -2.72 -0.97
N ALA A 37 0.32 -3.44 -0.53
CA ALA A 37 1.70 -2.99 -0.73
C ALA A 37 2.03 -2.90 -2.24
N TYR A 38 2.60 -1.77 -2.66
CA TYR A 38 2.98 -1.52 -4.05
C TYR A 38 4.27 -0.69 -4.15
N PHE A 39 4.91 -0.74 -5.31
CA PHE A 39 6.08 0.07 -5.63
C PHE A 39 5.69 1.15 -6.64
N LYS A 40 6.00 2.42 -6.36
CA LYS A 40 5.82 3.51 -7.35
C LYS A 40 6.89 3.48 -8.43
N GLY A 41 8.12 3.15 -8.04
CA GLY A 41 9.27 3.06 -8.93
C GLY A 41 9.48 1.65 -9.50
N LYS A 42 10.08 1.58 -10.69
CA LYS A 42 10.65 0.32 -11.21
C LYS A 42 11.98 0.02 -10.52
N PHE A 43 12.44 -1.23 -10.62
CA PHE A 43 13.78 -1.59 -10.16
C PHE A 43 14.86 -0.75 -10.87
N ILE A 44 15.89 -0.36 -10.13
CA ILE A 44 17.04 0.35 -10.67
C ILE A 44 18.19 -0.65 -10.81
N ALA A 45 18.62 -0.89 -12.05
CA ALA A 45 19.82 -1.67 -12.30
C ALA A 45 21.06 -0.80 -12.05
N GLN A 46 21.98 -1.27 -11.22
CA GLN A 46 23.26 -0.62 -10.96
C GLN A 46 24.40 -1.48 -11.51
N THR A 47 25.35 -0.85 -12.20
CA THR A 47 26.58 -1.50 -12.66
C THR A 47 27.76 -0.77 -12.01
N LEU A 48 28.61 -1.54 -11.34
CA LEU A 48 29.70 -1.01 -10.52
C LEU A 48 31.00 -1.74 -10.85
N LYS A 49 32.13 -1.09 -10.63
CA LYS A 49 33.44 -1.73 -10.78
C LYS A 49 33.72 -2.62 -9.58
N LYS A 50 34.58 -3.62 -9.79
CA LYS A 50 35.05 -4.48 -8.70
C LYS A 50 35.71 -3.62 -7.61
N GLY A 51 35.27 -3.80 -6.37
CA GLY A 51 35.77 -3.07 -5.20
C GLY A 51 34.95 -1.84 -4.82
N GLU A 52 33.98 -1.43 -5.65
CA GLU A 52 33.02 -0.39 -5.29
C GLU A 52 31.82 -0.97 -4.52
N SER A 53 31.22 -0.15 -3.65
CA SER A 53 30.03 -0.52 -2.88
C SER A 53 28.74 -0.11 -3.59
N ALA A 54 27.71 -0.95 -3.48
CA ALA A 54 26.36 -0.69 -4.00
C ALA A 54 25.41 -0.31 -2.87
N ASN A 55 24.56 0.70 -3.11
CA ASN A 55 23.43 1.02 -2.23
C ASN A 55 22.13 0.80 -2.98
N LEU A 56 21.37 -0.21 -2.57
CA LEU A 56 20.06 -0.52 -3.14
C LEU A 56 18.97 -0.01 -2.20
N TYR A 57 17.97 0.67 -2.77
CA TYR A 57 16.85 1.23 -2.03
C TYR A 57 15.57 0.48 -2.39
N CYS A 58 14.78 0.12 -1.39
CA CYS A 58 13.47 -0.52 -1.55
C CYS A 58 12.44 0.31 -0.79
N GLU A 59 11.62 1.07 -1.51
CA GLU A 59 10.56 1.90 -0.96
C GLU A 59 9.21 1.35 -1.42
N ALA A 60 8.44 0.80 -0.47
CA ALA A 60 7.09 0.30 -0.71
C ALA A 60 6.07 1.24 -0.06
N PHE A 61 4.91 1.35 -0.70
CA PHE A 61 3.78 2.16 -0.27
C PHE A 61 2.56 1.27 -0.06
N GLY A 62 1.60 1.72 0.72
CA GLY A 62 0.39 0.97 1.07
C GLY A 62 0.07 1.12 2.54
N GLU A 63 -0.80 0.26 3.04
CA GLU A 63 -1.20 0.23 4.44
C GLU A 63 -0.11 -0.40 5.33
N ILE A 64 0.14 0.22 6.50
CA ILE A 64 1.16 -0.21 7.46
C ILE A 64 0.55 -1.22 8.44
N PRO A 65 1.26 -2.30 8.82
CA PRO A 65 2.69 -2.56 8.58
C PRO A 65 3.01 -3.21 7.23
N ILE A 66 4.08 -2.74 6.59
CA ILE A 66 4.68 -3.36 5.40
C ILE A 66 5.98 -4.06 5.81
N THR A 67 6.15 -5.31 5.39
CA THR A 67 7.38 -6.08 5.59
C THR A 67 8.20 -6.12 4.30
N ILE A 68 9.49 -5.76 4.38
CA ILE A 68 10.43 -5.82 3.26
C ILE A 68 11.38 -7.00 3.43
N LEU A 69 11.48 -7.84 2.41
CA LEU A 69 12.39 -8.98 2.36
C LEU A 69 13.30 -8.84 1.14
N TRP A 70 14.59 -9.07 1.33
CA TRP A 70 15.57 -9.06 0.25
C TRP A 70 15.84 -10.49 -0.23
N SER A 71 16.12 -10.60 -1.53
CA SER A 71 16.58 -11.85 -2.12
C SER A 71 17.68 -11.58 -3.13
N LYS A 72 18.62 -12.51 -3.23
CA LYS A 72 19.70 -12.52 -4.20
C LYS A 72 19.71 -13.88 -4.87
N ASP A 73 19.71 -13.91 -6.20
CA ASP A 73 19.72 -15.16 -6.98
C ASP A 73 18.61 -16.15 -6.57
N ARG A 74 17.43 -15.60 -6.24
CA ARG A 74 16.24 -16.31 -5.73
C ARG A 74 16.38 -16.95 -4.36
N GLN A 75 17.44 -16.64 -3.63
CA GLN A 75 17.63 -17.06 -2.24
C GLN A 75 17.38 -15.88 -1.29
N PRO A 76 16.77 -16.10 -0.12
CA PRO A 76 16.65 -15.08 0.91
C PRO A 76 18.02 -14.49 1.24
N PHE A 77 18.11 -13.17 1.29
CA PHE A 77 19.31 -12.45 1.65
C PHE A 77 18.95 -11.45 2.74
N ASP A 78 19.70 -11.45 3.82
CA ASP A 78 19.55 -10.46 4.88
C ASP A 78 20.86 -9.66 4.99
N PRO A 79 20.86 -8.38 4.58
CA PRO A 79 22.05 -7.54 4.63
C PRO A 79 22.63 -7.36 6.04
N ALA A 80 21.81 -7.54 7.09
CA ALA A 80 22.25 -7.37 8.47
C ALA A 80 22.97 -8.61 9.01
N THR A 81 22.65 -9.80 8.51
CA THR A 81 23.20 -11.07 9.00
C THR A 81 24.19 -11.74 8.04
N ASP A 82 24.22 -11.31 6.76
CA ASP A 82 25.17 -11.77 5.74
C ASP A 82 26.02 -10.61 5.18
N PRO A 83 26.96 -10.06 5.98
CA PRO A 83 27.91 -9.07 5.50
C PRO A 83 28.92 -9.73 4.57
N ARG A 84 28.99 -9.24 3.32
CA ARG A 84 30.00 -9.63 2.34
C ARG A 84 31.25 -8.76 2.46
#